data_AF-A0A0L8GLH2-F1
#
_entry.id   AF-A0A0L8GLH2-F1
#
_cell.length_a   1.000
_cell.length_b   1.000
_cell.length_c   1.000
_cell.angle_alpha   90.00
_cell.angle_beta   90.00
_cell.angle_gamma   90.00
#
_symmetry.space_group_name_H-M   'P 1'
#
loop_
_entity.id
_entity.type
_entity.pdbx_description
1 polymer ?
#
loop_
_entity_poly.entity_id
_entity_poly.type
_entity_poly.pdbx_seq_one_letter_code
_entity_poly.pdbx_strand_id
1 'polypeptide(L)'
;MSTEVVMTVVTLFWACVGIVIPVFVQYTMSTSPNKGLIQTMCVLTAFCCYLFWLCAYLSQLNPLFGPQLDSEVIRYLQIAWNNK
;
A
#
# COMPACT_ATOMS: atom_id res chain seq x y z
N MET A 1 7.20 2.31 14.22
CA MET A 1 7.72 1.52 13.09
C MET A 1 8.53 2.48 12.22
N SER A 2 9.76 2.14 11.83
CA SER A 2 10.56 3.06 11.01
C SER A 2 9.91 3.25 9.64
N THR A 3 9.92 4.47 9.12
CA THR A 3 9.37 4.83 7.79
C THR A 3 9.99 3.97 6.69
N GLU A 4 11.29 3.71 6.81
CA GLU A 4 12.07 2.87 5.91
C GLU A 4 11.49 1.45 5.78
N VAL A 5 11.14 0.82 6.91
CA VAL A 5 10.58 -0.53 6.93
C VAL A 5 9.25 -0.58 6.17
N VAL A 6 8.38 0.40 6.40
CA VAL A 6 7.07 0.48 5.74
C VAL A 6 7.24 0.67 4.24
N MET A 7 8.10 1.59 3.82
CA MET A 7 8.38 1.86 2.42
C MET A 7 8.93 0.62 1.71
N THR A 8 9.94 -0.03 2.28
CA THR A 8 10.55 -1.22 1.66
C THR A 8 9.54 -2.36 1.50
N VAL A 9 8.76 -2.67 2.55
CA VAL A 9 7.82 -3.80 2.50
C VAL A 9 6.72 -3.57 1.47
N VAL A 10 6.12 -2.38 1.43
CA VAL A 10 5.00 -2.11 0.53
C VAL A 10 5.47 -1.97 -0.93
N THR A 11 6.64 -1.39 -1.17
CA THR A 11 7.24 -1.34 -2.52
C THR A 11 7.57 -2.74 -3.02
N LEU A 12 8.17 -3.61 -2.19
CA LEU A 12 8.48 -4.99 -2.59
C LEU A 12 7.21 -5.80 -2.88
N PHE A 13 6.17 -5.63 -2.07
CA PHE A 13 4.87 -6.29 -2.29
C PHE A 13 4.28 -5.93 -3.67
N TRP A 14 4.15 -4.64 -3.98
CA TRP A 14 3.56 -4.23 -5.25
C TRP A 14 4.48 -4.46 -6.45
N ALA A 15 5.80 -4.39 -6.27
CA ALA A 15 6.76 -4.80 -7.30
C ALA A 15 6.63 -6.30 -7.62
N CYS A 16 6.42 -7.14 -6.60
CA CYS A 16 6.14 -8.57 -6.81
C CYS A 16 4.86 -8.78 -7.64
N VAL A 17 3.77 -8.09 -7.28
CA VAL A 17 2.50 -8.18 -8.02
C VAL A 17 2.64 -7.66 -9.45
N GLY A 18 3.37 -6.56 -9.67
CA GLY A 18 3.52 -5.93 -10.99
C GLY A 18 4.59 -6.55 -11.90
N ILE A 19 5.49 -7.38 -11.36
CA ILE A 19 6.60 -7.97 -12.13
C ILE A 19 6.54 -9.50 -12.10
N VAL A 20 6.52 -10.10 -10.91
CA VAL A 20 6.62 -11.56 -10.75
C VAL A 20 5.36 -12.25 -11.30
N ILE A 21 4.16 -11.71 -11.02
CA ILE A 21 2.91 -12.31 -11.50
C ILE A 21 2.81 -12.25 -13.03
N PRO A 22 3.01 -11.11 -13.72
CA PRO A 22 2.98 -11.06 -15.20
C PRO A 22 4.00 -11.99 -15.87
N VAL A 23 5.19 -12.11 -15.28
CA VAL A 23 6.23 -13.05 -15.74
C VAL A 23 5.77 -14.50 -15.55
N PHE A 24 5.17 -14.84 -14.41
CA PHE A 24 4.60 -16.17 -14.18
C PHE A 24 3.44 -16.48 -15.13
N VAL A 25 2.57 -15.51 -15.41
CA VAL A 25 1.49 -15.63 -16.40
C VAL A 25 2.07 -15.88 -17.79
N GLN A 26 3.17 -15.22 -18.15
CA GLN A 26 3.85 -15.46 -19.43
C GLN A 26 4.31 -16.92 -19.57
N TYR A 27 4.93 -17.49 -18.53
CA TYR A 27 5.45 -18.86 -18.56
C TYR A 27 4.34 -19.92 -18.48
N THR A 28 3.33 -19.71 -17.63
CA THR A 28 2.28 -20.72 -17.38
C THR A 28 1.15 -20.70 -18.40
N MET A 29 0.76 -19.53 -18.91
CA MET A 29 -0.40 -19.36 -19.78
C MET A 29 -0.03 -19.15 -21.25
N SER A 30 1.08 -19.73 -21.71
CA SER A 30 1.61 -19.56 -23.08
C SER A 30 0.55 -19.75 -24.18
N THR A 31 -0.35 -20.73 -24.01
CA THR A 31 -1.42 -21.09 -24.97
C THR A 31 -2.67 -20.21 -24.87
N SER A 32 -2.83 -19.38 -23.83
CA SER A 32 -4.07 -18.62 -23.64
C SER A 32 -4.13 -17.39 -24.59
N PRO A 33 -5.27 -17.15 -25.26
CA PRO A 33 -5.45 -15.97 -26.12
C PRO A 33 -5.55 -14.66 -25.32
N ASN A 34 -5.88 -14.74 -24.02
CA ASN A 34 -6.14 -13.58 -23.16
C ASN A 34 -4.95 -13.21 -22.25
N LYS A 35 -3.76 -13.82 -22.43
CA LYS A 35 -2.60 -13.59 -21.56
C LYS A 35 -2.16 -12.13 -21.48
N GLY A 36 -2.19 -11.41 -22.60
CA GLY A 36 -1.81 -10.01 -22.66
C GLY A 36 -2.75 -9.12 -21.86
N LEU A 37 -4.07 -9.39 -21.91
CA LEU A 37 -5.06 -8.68 -21.11
C LEU A 37 -4.82 -8.90 -19.61
N ILE A 38 -4.57 -10.15 -19.19
CA ILE A 38 -4.32 -10.46 -17.78
C ILE A 38 -3.03 -9.76 -17.30
N GLN A 39 -1.97 -9.77 -18.10
CA GLN A 39 -0.71 -9.09 -17.77
C GLN A 39 -0.92 -7.58 -17.62
N THR A 40 -1.63 -6.93 -18.54
CA THR A 40 -1.87 -5.49 -18.45
C THR A 40 -2.78 -5.14 -17.27
N MET A 41 -3.79 -5.94 -16.97
CA MET A 41 -4.61 -5.79 -15.77
C MET A 41 -3.77 -5.87 -14.49
N CYS A 42 -2.91 -6.89 -14.35
CA CYS A 42 -2.03 -7.02 -13.18
C CYS A 42 -1.06 -5.85 -13.02
N VAL A 43 -0.40 -5.41 -14.10
CA VAL A 43 0.55 -4.30 -14.06
C VAL A 43 -0.15 -2.99 -13.72
N LEU A 44 -1.29 -2.70 -14.37
CA LEU A 44 -2.04 -1.47 -14.15
C LEU A 44 -2.60 -1.40 -12.72
N THR A 45 -3.13 -2.50 -12.20
CA THR A 45 -3.58 -2.59 -10.82
C THR A 45 -2.43 -2.36 -9.84
N ALA A 46 -1.28 -3.03 -10.03
CA ALA A 46 -0.13 -2.84 -9.16
C ALA A 46 0.34 -1.38 -9.13
N PHE A 47 0.40 -0.74 -10.30
CA PHE A 47 0.77 0.66 -10.42
C PHE A 47 -0.22 1.59 -9.71
N CYS A 48 -1.52 1.44 -9.97
CA CYS A 48 -2.52 2.35 -9.40
C CYS A 48 -2.63 2.19 -7.88
N CYS A 49 -2.59 0.95 -7.38
CA CYS A 49 -2.69 0.69 -5.94
C CYS A 49 -1.43 1.17 -5.20
N TYR A 50 -0.24 0.98 -5.79
CA TYR A 50 0.99 1.51 -5.22
C TYR A 50 0.97 3.04 -5.18
N LEU A 51 0.59 3.71 -6.26
CA LEU A 51 0.52 5.17 -6.29
C LEU A 51 -0.51 5.73 -5.30
N PHE A 52 -1.70 5.13 -5.24
CA PHE A 52 -2.74 5.52 -4.30
C PHE A 52 -2.22 5.44 -2.85
N TRP A 53 -1.61 4.31 -2.50
CA TRP A 53 -1.02 4.13 -1.17
C TRP A 53 0.13 5.11 -0.92
N LEU A 54 1.03 5.29 -1.88
CA LEU A 54 2.21 6.16 -1.75
C LEU A 54 1.79 7.60 -1.50
N CYS A 55 0.83 8.13 -2.26
CA CYS A 55 0.30 9.47 -2.07
C CYS A 55 -0.34 9.65 -0.68
N ALA A 56 -1.14 8.67 -0.23
CA ALA A 56 -1.77 8.71 1.08
C ALA A 56 -0.76 8.61 2.24
N TYR A 57 0.35 7.90 2.04
CA TYR A 57 1.42 7.77 3.02
C TYR A 57 2.28 9.04 3.09
N LEU A 58 2.73 9.54 1.93
CA LEU A 58 3.58 10.73 1.85
C LEU A 58 2.89 11.98 2.39
N SER A 59 1.57 12.11 2.22
CA SER A 59 0.81 13.24 2.74
C SER A 59 0.82 13.32 4.28
N GLN A 60 1.14 12.23 4.98
CA GLN A 60 1.14 12.15 6.45
C GLN A 60 2.54 12.21 7.07
N LEU A 61 3.63 12.23 6.29
CA LEU A 61 5.00 12.19 6.83
C LEU A 61 5.42 13.49 7.53
N ASN A 62 4.93 14.64 7.07
CA ASN A 62 5.19 15.94 7.67
C ASN A 62 3.87 16.71 7.82
N PRO A 63 2.99 16.30 8.76
CA PRO A 63 1.68 16.91 8.91
C PRO A 63 1.82 18.34 9.44
N LEU A 64 1.09 19.28 8.83
CA LEU A 64 1.07 20.68 9.25
C LEU A 64 0.14 20.92 10.45
N PHE A 65 -0.86 20.07 10.62
CA PHE A 65 -1.87 20.17 11.66
C PHE A 65 -2.23 18.78 12.18
N GLY A 66 -2.44 18.71 13.49
CA GLY A 66 -2.94 17.53 14.18
C GLY A 66 -4.46 17.51 14.30
N PRO A 67 -5.05 16.38 14.72
CA PRO A 67 -6.48 16.28 14.93
C PRO A 67 -6.93 17.17 16.09
N GLN A 68 -8.11 17.78 15.97
CA GLN A 68 -8.73 18.59 17.02
C GLN A 68 -9.78 17.72 17.74
N LEU A 69 -9.58 17.46 19.04
CA LEU A 69 -10.44 16.60 19.84
C LEU A 69 -10.93 17.33 21.09
N ASP A 70 -12.13 16.94 21.55
CA ASP A 70 -12.65 17.40 22.82
C ASP A 70 -11.87 16.81 24.00
N SER A 71 -11.84 17.55 25.11
CA SER A 71 -11.12 17.16 26.33
C SER A 71 -11.59 15.81 26.89
N GLU A 72 -12.88 15.48 26.75
CA GLU A 72 -13.42 14.19 27.18
C GLU A 72 -12.83 13.04 26.35
N VAL A 73 -12.76 13.21 25.02
CA VAL A 73 -12.23 12.20 24.11
C VAL A 73 -10.73 12.02 24.30
N ILE A 74 -9.99 13.10 24.55
CA ILE A 74 -8.56 13.04 24.87
C ILE A 74 -8.33 12.19 26.14
N ARG A 75 -9.11 12.42 27.20
CA ARG A 75 -9.02 11.64 28.44
C ARG A 75 -9.33 10.16 28.20
N TYR A 76 -10.34 9.86 27.39
CA TYR A 76 -10.69 8.48 27.04
C TYR A 76 -9.57 7.79 26.24
N LEU A 77 -9.00 8.46 25.24
CA LEU A 77 -7.89 7.93 24.42
C LEU A 77 -6.64 7.66 25.26
N GLN A 78 -6.33 8.54 26.22
CA GLN A 78 -5.23 8.32 27.15
C GLN A 78 -5.44 7.04 27.94
N ILE A 79 -6.62 6.79 28.50
CA ILE A 79 -6.88 5.55 29.24
C ILE A 79 -6.81 4.33 28.31
N ALA A 80 -7.42 4.40 27.13
CA ALA A 80 -7.50 3.28 26.19
C ALA A 80 -6.14 2.87 25.60
N TRP A 81 -5.25 3.84 25.31
CA TRP A 81 -3.96 3.59 24.66
C TRP A 81 -2.76 3.60 25.62
N ASN A 82 -2.90 4.17 26.82
CA ASN A 82 -1.87 4.11 27.88
C ASN A 82 -2.01 2.87 28.78
N ASN A 83 -3.14 2.15 28.70
CA ASN A 83 -3.28 0.81 29.30
C ASN A 83 -2.52 -0.24 28.48
N LYS A 84 -1.20 -0.08 28.41
CA LYS A 84 -0.28 -1.20 28.16
C LYS A 84 0.14 -1.79 29.50
#